data_AF-A0AAV4W2H6-F1
#
_entry.id   AF-A0AAV4W2H6-F1
#
_cell.length_a   1.000
_cell.length_b   1.000
_cell.length_c   1.000
_cell.angle_alpha   90.00
_cell.angle_beta   90.00
_cell.angle_gamma   90.00
#
_symmetry.space_group_name_H-M   'P 1'
#
loop_
_entity.id
_entity.type
_entity.pdbx_description
1 polymer ?
#
loop_
_entity_poly.entity_id
_entity_poly.type
_entity_poly.pdbx_seq_one_letter_code
_entity_poly.pdbx_strand_id
1 'polypeptide(L)'
;MNLKGKEITPEERKIILKFKNEGKTLREIGKIVGRTHSSIQRVINNYTSSKSTISKPCSGRPSKLTGREKRYVFNSLPLTSILRNFSYLVDEVILNEEILDNSKQMIADSKKILKRTEH
;
A
#
# COMPACT_ATOMS: atom_id res chain seq x y z
N MET A 1 14.72 18.73 10.25
CA MET A 1 14.27 17.32 10.31
C MET A 1 15.27 16.45 9.55
N ASN A 2 15.80 15.39 10.17
CA ASN A 2 16.79 14.50 9.51
C ASN A 2 16.06 13.46 8.64
N LEU A 3 16.11 13.64 7.32
CA LEU A 3 15.42 12.81 6.32
C LEU A 3 16.35 11.78 5.66
N LYS A 4 17.56 11.58 6.21
CA LYS A 4 18.56 10.65 5.67
C LYS A 4 18.06 9.21 5.78
N GLY A 5 18.10 8.47 4.67
CA GLY A 5 17.67 7.06 4.60
C GLY A 5 16.16 6.82 4.52
N LYS A 6 15.33 7.85 4.70
CA LYS A 6 13.87 7.72 4.57
C LYS A 6 13.45 7.79 3.10
N GLU A 7 12.56 6.90 2.71
CA GLU A 7 11.95 6.95 1.37
C GLU A 7 11.16 8.26 1.17
N ILE A 8 11.07 8.71 -0.08
CA ILE A 8 10.22 9.84 -0.48
C ILE A 8 8.80 9.31 -0.67
N THR A 9 7.86 9.84 0.11
CA THR A 9 6.46 9.39 0.10
C THR A 9 5.79 9.72 -1.24
N PRO A 10 4.69 9.02 -1.61
CA PRO A 10 3.95 9.33 -2.83
C PRO A 10 3.45 10.78 -2.87
N GLU A 11 3.08 11.35 -1.72
CA GLU A 11 2.65 12.74 -1.62
C GLU A 11 3.79 13.73 -1.86
N GLU A 12 4.95 13.51 -1.25
CA GLU A 12 6.15 14.31 -1.52
C GLU A 12 6.51 14.27 -3.01
N ARG A 13 6.37 13.11 -3.68
CA ARG A 13 6.61 12.99 -5.13
C ARG A 13 5.61 13.80 -5.96
N LYS A 14 4.32 13.83 -5.59
CA LYS A 14 3.32 14.68 -6.25
C LYS A 14 3.70 16.16 -6.12
N ILE A 15 4.14 16.59 -4.94
CA ILE A 15 4.60 17.97 -4.70
C ILE A 15 5.82 18.30 -5.57
N ILE A 16 6.80 17.39 -5.63
CA ILE A 16 8.00 17.55 -6.47
C ILE A 16 7.62 17.73 -7.94
N LEU A 17 6.72 16.91 -8.46
CA LEU A 17 6.27 16.98 -9.85
C LEU A 17 5.49 18.27 -10.14
N LYS A 18 4.63 18.70 -9.20
CA LYS A 18 3.92 19.97 -9.31
C LYS A 18 4.90 21.13 -9.45
N PHE A 19 5.88 21.24 -8.55
CA PHE A 19 6.88 22.31 -8.62
C PHE A 19 7.79 22.23 -9.84
N LYS A 20 8.04 21.02 -10.36
CA LYS A 20 8.79 20.87 -11.60
C LYS A 20 7.99 21.39 -12.80
N ASN A 21 6.68 21.15 -12.84
CA ASN A 21 5.78 21.67 -13.87
C ASN A 21 5.63 23.20 -13.79
N GLU A 22 5.71 23.77 -12.59
CA GLU A 22 5.78 25.22 -12.36
C GLU A 22 7.14 25.85 -12.77
N GLY A 23 8.11 25.05 -13.24
CA GLY A 23 9.40 25.54 -13.73
C GLY A 23 10.45 25.77 -12.65
N LYS A 24 10.20 25.39 -11.39
CA LYS A 24 11.20 25.58 -10.31
C LYS A 24 12.45 24.73 -10.54
N THR A 25 13.57 25.24 -10.05
CA THR A 25 14.83 24.51 -10.14
C THR A 25 14.87 23.36 -9.13
N LEU A 26 15.66 22.33 -9.43
CA LEU A 26 15.78 21.14 -8.58
C LEU A 26 16.32 21.45 -7.18
N ARG A 27 17.18 22.47 -7.07
CA ARG A 27 17.72 22.93 -5.80
C ARG A 27 16.66 23.62 -4.95
N GLU A 28 15.81 24.45 -5.54
CA GLU A 28 14.69 25.09 -4.84
C GLU A 28 13.68 24.06 -4.36
N ILE A 29 13.31 23.10 -5.21
CA ILE A 29 12.43 22.00 -4.85
C ILE A 29 13.02 21.20 -3.68
N GLY A 30 14.32 20.91 -3.73
CA GLY A 30 15.03 20.24 -2.65
C GLY A 30 14.97 21.02 -1.32
N LYS A 31 15.11 22.34 -1.36
CA LYS A 31 14.96 23.20 -0.17
C LYS A 31 13.54 23.16 0.41
N ILE A 32 12.52 23.21 -0.46
CA ILE A 32 11.11 23.20 -0.05
C ILE A 32 10.73 21.85 0.58
N VAL A 33 11.13 20.74 -0.02
CA VAL A 33 10.78 19.38 0.44
C VAL A 33 11.76 18.84 1.49
N GLY A 34 12.87 19.54 1.74
CA GLY A 34 13.94 19.09 2.65
C GLY A 34 14.75 17.91 2.12
N ARG A 35 14.83 17.73 0.80
CA ARG A 35 15.54 16.62 0.13
C ARG A 35 16.72 17.12 -0.69
N THR A 36 17.70 16.23 -0.89
CA THR A 36 18.88 16.56 -1.70
C THR A 36 18.55 16.67 -3.18
N HIS A 37 19.31 17.49 -3.90
CA HIS A 37 19.19 17.66 -5.35
C HIS A 37 19.15 16.33 -6.12
N SER A 38 20.07 15.41 -5.79
CA SER A 38 20.16 14.08 -6.42
C SER A 38 18.91 13.23 -6.18
N SER A 39 18.28 13.36 -5.01
CA SER A 39 17.03 12.66 -4.70
C SER A 39 15.87 13.20 -5.53
N ILE A 40 15.77 14.53 -5.67
CA ILE A 40 14.76 15.17 -6.53
C ILE A 40 14.95 14.75 -8.00
N GLN A 41 16.19 14.79 -8.50
CA GLN A 41 16.53 14.35 -9.87
C GLN A 41 16.09 12.90 -10.10
N ARG A 42 16.40 12.00 -9.16
CA ARG A 42 16.00 10.59 -9.26
C ARG A 42 14.49 10.41 -9.33
N VAL A 43 13.71 11.17 -8.55
CA VAL A 43 12.24 11.13 -8.61
C VAL A 43 11.74 11.54 -9.98
N ILE A 44 12.27 12.63 -10.54
CA ILE A 44 11.86 13.13 -11.87
C ILE A 44 12.21 12.11 -12.96
N ASN A 45 13.44 11.57 -12.96
CA ASN A 45 13.87 10.58 -13.94
C ASN A 45 13.00 9.31 -13.88
N ASN A 46 12.71 8.82 -12.68
CA ASN A 46 11.83 7.67 -12.50
C ASN A 46 10.42 7.95 -13.03
N TYR A 47 9.88 9.14 -12.79
CA TYR A 47 8.57 9.54 -13.30
C TYR A 47 8.58 9.68 -14.82
N THR A 48 9.64 10.22 -15.44
CA THR A 48 9.71 10.32 -16.91
C THR A 48 9.66 8.94 -17.57
N SER A 49 10.30 7.93 -16.99
CA SER A 49 10.33 6.57 -17.54
C SER A 49 9.11 5.73 -17.21
N SER A 50 8.55 5.84 -16.00
CA SER A 50 7.47 4.96 -15.52
C SER A 50 6.09 5.61 -15.43
N LYS A 51 6.03 6.95 -15.50
CA LYS A 51 4.81 7.76 -15.29
C LYS A 51 4.05 7.45 -13.99
N SER A 52 4.73 6.84 -13.02
CA SER A 52 4.15 6.46 -11.73
C SER A 52 4.75 7.29 -10.60
N THR A 53 3.89 7.66 -9.65
CA THR A 53 4.29 8.29 -8.38
C THR A 53 4.56 7.25 -7.29
N ILE A 54 4.21 5.99 -7.52
CA ILE A 54 4.39 4.88 -6.58
C ILE A 54 5.81 4.31 -6.74
N SER A 55 6.45 3.95 -5.64
CA SER A 55 7.75 3.28 -5.69
C SER A 55 7.60 1.88 -6.23
N LYS A 56 8.61 1.44 -7.00
CA LYS A 56 8.71 0.04 -7.35
C LYS A 56 8.98 -0.75 -6.07
N PRO A 57 8.30 -1.89 -5.85
CA PRO A 57 8.63 -2.77 -4.75
C PRO A 57 10.10 -3.20 -4.89
N CYS A 58 10.81 -3.29 -3.79
CA CYS A 58 12.15 -3.86 -3.80
C CYS A 58 12.06 -5.32 -4.26
N SER A 59 12.83 -5.68 -5.28
CA SER A 59 13.06 -7.09 -5.60
C SER A 59 13.91 -7.66 -4.48
N GLY A 60 13.28 -8.39 -3.56
CA GLY A 60 13.98 -9.16 -2.54
C GLY A 60 14.83 -10.27 -3.18
N ARG A 61 15.49 -11.05 -2.33
CA ARG A 61 16.25 -12.22 -2.80
C ARG A 61 15.29 -13.18 -3.52
N PRO A 62 15.63 -13.68 -4.72
CA PRO A 62 14.81 -14.69 -5.39
C PRO A 62 14.65 -15.92 -4.50
N SER A 63 13.46 -16.52 -4.57
CA SER A 63 13.13 -17.74 -3.84
C SER A 63 14.02 -18.89 -4.29
N LYS A 64 14.50 -19.72 -3.34
CA LYS A 64 15.26 -20.94 -3.66
C LYS A 64 14.45 -21.92 -4.52
N LEU A 65 13.14 -21.99 -4.26
CA LEU A 65 12.22 -22.83 -5.01
C LEU A 65 11.49 -22.00 -6.06
N THR A 66 11.38 -22.57 -7.25
CA THR A 66 10.51 -22.09 -8.33
C THR A 66 9.03 -22.23 -7.95
N GLY A 67 8.16 -21.51 -8.67
CA GLY A 67 6.71 -21.64 -8.46
C GLY A 67 6.16 -23.04 -8.78
N ARG A 68 6.88 -23.84 -9.57
CA ARG A 68 6.52 -25.23 -9.85
C ARG A 68 6.87 -26.15 -8.69
N GLU A 69 8.09 -26.02 -8.15
CA GLU A 69 8.54 -26.82 -7.00
C GLU A 69 7.71 -26.51 -5.75
N LYS A 70 7.37 -25.24 -5.51
CA LYS A 70 6.44 -24.88 -4.43
C LYS A 70 5.09 -25.56 -4.56
N ARG A 71 4.51 -25.57 -5.76
CA ARG A 71 3.24 -26.26 -6.04
C ARG A 71 3.36 -27.77 -5.85
N TYR A 72 4.48 -28.36 -6.29
CA TYR A 72 4.74 -29.78 -6.10
C TYR A 72 4.81 -30.13 -4.61
N VAL A 73 5.60 -29.39 -3.82
CA VAL A 73 5.70 -29.57 -2.37
C VAL A 73 4.34 -29.39 -1.69
N PHE A 74 3.58 -28.36 -2.07
CA PHE A 74 2.24 -28.12 -1.52
C PHE A 74 1.27 -29.28 -1.81
N ASN A 75 1.27 -29.80 -3.04
CA ASN A 75 0.40 -30.90 -3.45
C ASN A 75 0.85 -32.27 -2.95
N SER A 76 2.15 -32.45 -2.66
CA SER A 76 2.69 -33.71 -2.13
C SER A 76 2.46 -33.88 -0.64
N LEU A 77 1.99 -32.85 0.07
CA LEU A 77 1.58 -32.97 1.47
C LEU A 77 0.20 -33.65 1.53
N PRO A 78 0.04 -34.77 2.26
CA PRO A 78 -1.23 -35.53 2.35
C PRO A 78 -2.34 -34.80 3.13
N LEU A 79 -2.12 -33.56 3.55
CA LEU A 79 -3.02 -32.75 4.38
C LEU A 79 -4.17 -32.09 3.59
N THR A 80 -4.26 -32.35 2.28
CA THR A 80 -5.05 -31.58 1.31
C THR A 80 -6.55 -31.86 1.30
N SER A 81 -7.04 -32.84 2.05
CA SER A 81 -8.48 -33.03 2.30
C SER A 81 -8.97 -32.23 3.51
N ILE A 82 -8.23 -32.26 4.62
CA ILE A 82 -8.62 -31.60 5.88
C ILE A 82 -8.36 -30.08 5.80
N LEU A 83 -7.16 -29.66 5.38
CA LEU A 83 -6.80 -28.23 5.36
C LEU A 83 -7.53 -27.43 4.28
N ARG A 84 -7.97 -28.08 3.19
CA ARG A 84 -8.75 -27.41 2.14
C ARG A 84 -10.14 -27.03 2.65
N ASN A 85 -10.76 -27.86 3.50
CA ASN A 85 -12.00 -27.52 4.18
C ASN A 85 -11.82 -26.41 5.22
N PHE A 86 -10.69 -26.38 5.93
CA PHE A 86 -10.37 -25.29 6.85
C PHE A 86 -10.14 -23.94 6.15
N SER A 87 -9.56 -23.92 4.95
CA SER A 87 -9.40 -22.66 4.19
C SER A 87 -10.74 -22.00 3.89
N TYR A 88 -11.72 -22.75 3.40
CA TYR A 88 -13.06 -22.22 3.12
C TYR A 88 -13.76 -21.76 4.41
N LEU A 89 -13.60 -22.50 5.51
CA LEU A 89 -14.14 -22.11 6.82
C LEU A 89 -13.50 -20.83 7.37
N VAL A 90 -12.20 -20.65 7.20
CA VAL A 90 -11.51 -19.42 7.62
C VAL A 90 -12.00 -18.22 6.80
N ASP A 91 -12.13 -18.37 5.49
CA ASP A 91 -12.64 -17.31 4.62
C ASP A 91 -14.10 -16.97 4.95
N GLU A 92 -14.97 -17.95 5.23
CA GLU A 92 -16.34 -17.73 5.68
C GLU A 92 -16.44 -17.04 7.05
N VAL A 93 -15.60 -17.42 8.01
CA VAL A 93 -15.57 -16.79 9.35
C VAL A 93 -15.15 -15.32 9.24
N ILE A 94 -14.11 -15.02 8.46
CA ILE A 94 -13.64 -13.65 8.24
C ILE A 94 -14.74 -12.80 7.60
N LEU A 95 -15.43 -13.34 6.58
CA LEU A 95 -16.51 -12.62 5.90
C LEU A 95 -17.69 -12.32 6.85
N ASN A 96 -18.01 -13.26 7.74
CA ASN A 96 -19.08 -13.09 8.73
C ASN A 96 -18.73 -12.05 9.81
N GLU A 97 -17.46 -12.01 10.26
CA GLU A 97 -16.99 -10.97 11.19
C GLU A 97 -17.06 -9.58 10.56
N GLU A 98 -16.66 -9.43 9.29
CA GLU A 98 -16.76 -8.15 8.58
C GLU A 98 -18.21 -7.69 8.38
N ILE A 99 -19.13 -8.61 8.05
CA ILE A 99 -20.56 -8.29 7.94
C ILE A 99 -21.11 -7.81 9.29
N LEU A 100 -20.73 -8.49 10.38
CA LEU A 100 -21.18 -8.15 11.72
C LEU A 100 -20.70 -6.75 12.12
N ASP A 101 -19.44 -6.41 11.85
CA ASP A 101 -18.89 -5.11 12.20
C ASP A 101 -19.47 -3.97 11.35
N ASN A 102 -19.73 -4.21 10.07
CA ASN A 102 -20.44 -3.26 9.21
C ASN A 102 -21.88 -3.01 9.71
N SER A 103 -22.60 -4.05 10.14
CA SER A 103 -23.96 -3.91 10.66
C SER A 103 -24.02 -3.11 11.97
N LYS A 104 -23.06 -3.34 12.89
CA LYS A 104 -22.93 -2.57 14.14
C LYS A 104 -22.68 -1.09 13.85
N GLN A 105 -21.84 -0.79 12.87
CA GLN A 105 -21.53 0.58 12.47
C GLN A 105 -22.77 1.29 11.94
N MET A 106 -23.53 0.64 11.05
CA MET A 106 -24.79 1.20 10.54
C MET A 106 -25.78 1.51 11.67
N ILE A 107 -25.96 0.58 12.62
CA ILE A 107 -26.85 0.79 13.78
C ILE A 107 -26.37 1.97 14.64
N ALA A 108 -25.06 2.07 14.88
CA ALA A 108 -24.48 3.16 15.66
C ALA A 108 -24.71 4.52 14.99
N ASP A 109 -24.59 4.59 13.66
CA ASP A 109 -24.81 5.81 12.91
C ASP A 109 -26.29 6.19 12.82
N SER A 110 -27.21 5.22 12.66
CA SER A 110 -28.65 5.45 12.77
C SER A 110 -29.05 5.99 14.15
N LYS A 111 -28.47 5.45 15.23
CA LYS A 111 -28.70 5.95 16.61
C LYS A 111 -28.17 7.37 16.81
N LYS A 112 -27.04 7.74 16.19
CA LYS A 112 -26.54 9.13 16.21
C LYS A 112 -27.46 10.08 15.45
N ILE A 113 -28.06 9.64 14.34
CA ILE A 113 -28.99 10.44 13.56
C ILE A 113 -30.26 10.72 14.36
N LEU A 114 -30.86 9.70 14.98
CA LEU A 114 -32.06 9.83 15.82
C LEU A 114 -31.85 10.79 17.01
N LYS A 115 -30.70 10.69 17.69
CA LYS A 115 -30.35 11.61 18.78
C LYS A 115 -30.16 13.07 18.33
N ARG A 116 -29.86 13.32 17.05
CA ARG A 116 -29.74 14.68 16.49
C ARG A 116 -31.07 15.28 16.08
N THR A 117 -32.11 14.46 15.88
CA THR A 117 -33.46 14.92 15.50
C THR A 117 -34.37 15.19 16.70
N GLU A 118 -33.93 14.85 17.92
CA GLU A 118 -34.66 15.06 19.18
C GLU A 118 -34.26 16.37 19.92
N HIS A 119 -33.46 17.23 19.28
CA HIS A 119 -33.10 18.58 19.71
C HIS A 119 -33.54 19.61 18.67
#